data_AF-A0A2V6MEI2-F1
#
_entry.id   AF-A0A2V6MEI2-F1
#
_cell.length_a   1.000
_cell.length_b   1.000
_cell.length_c   1.000
_cell.angle_alpha   90.00
_cell.angle_beta   90.00
_cell.angle_gamma   90.00
#
_symmetry.space_group_name_H-M   'P 1'
#
loop_
_entity.id
_entity.type
_entity.pdbx_description
1 polymer ?
#
loop_
_entity_poly.entity_id
_entity_poly.type
_entity_poly.pdbx_seq_one_letter_code
_entity_poly.pdbx_strand_id
1 'polypeptide(L)' 'MKATPDDCFHLTIEIVREIHDEAVKNFGGLHGIRDEALLTSAIFAPQSSFGGKSPYIDLIDIAAAYL' A
#
# COMPACT_ATOMS: atom_id res chain seq x y z
N MET A 1 9.36 20.01 6.96
CA MET A 1 8.94 19.00 7.95
C MET A 1 9.23 17.62 7.39
N LYS A 2 9.67 16.67 8.22
CA LYS A 2 9.70 15.25 7.81
C LYS A 2 8.29 14.70 7.99
N ALA A 3 7.82 13.88 7.05
CA ALA A 3 6.56 13.18 7.21
C ALA A 3 6.60 12.28 8.45
N THR A 4 5.43 12.08 9.03
CA THR A 4 5.12 11.29 10.21
C THR A 4 4.15 10.17 9.82
N PRO A 5 3.97 9.15 10.68
CA PRO A 5 2.97 8.11 10.43
C PRO A 5 1.54 8.62 10.20
N ASP A 6 1.17 9.77 10.76
CA ASP A 6 -0.19 10.31 10.69
C ASP A 6 -0.42 11.26 9.50
N ASP A 7 0.63 11.72 8.80
CA ASP A 7 0.55 12.67 7.68
C ASP A 7 1.31 12.23 6.42
N CYS A 8 1.65 10.94 6.32
CA CYS A 8 2.36 10.39 5.17
C CYS A 8 1.45 10.14 3.95
N PHE A 9 2.07 10.06 2.78
CA PHE A 9 1.38 9.66 1.56
C PHE A 9 1.27 8.14 1.49
N HIS A 10 0.05 7.65 1.40
CA HIS A 10 -0.26 6.25 1.18
C HIS A 10 -0.55 5.95 -0.29
N LEU A 11 -0.34 4.69 -0.69
CA LEU A 11 -0.64 4.25 -2.05
C LEU A 11 -2.14 4.01 -2.21
N THR A 12 -2.70 4.44 -3.33
CA THR A 12 -4.09 4.12 -3.69
C THR A 12 -4.17 2.78 -4.42
N ILE A 13 -5.37 2.22 -4.51
CA ILE A 13 -5.62 0.97 -5.24
C ILE A 13 -5.23 1.13 -6.72
N GLU A 14 -5.55 2.28 -7.32
CA GLU A 14 -5.24 2.59 -8.70
C GLU A 14 -3.72 2.62 -8.93
N ILE A 15 -2.96 3.31 -8.06
CA ILE A 15 -1.51 3.37 -8.16
C ILE A 15 -0.88 1.98 -8.04
N VAL A 16 -1.35 1.16 -7.09
CA VAL A 16 -0.83 -0.20 -6.90
C VAL A 16 -1.11 -1.07 -8.12
N ARG A 17 -2.28 -0.93 -8.74
CA ARG A 17 -2.63 -1.64 -9.98
C ARG A 17 -1.78 -1.18 -11.16
N GLU A 18 -1.55 0.12 -11.31
CA GLU A 18 -0.67 0.65 -12.36
C GLU A 18 0.77 0.16 -12.21
N ILE A 19 1.30 0.13 -10.98
CA ILE A 19 2.62 -0.44 -10.69
C ILE A 19 2.66 -1.93 -11.08
N HIS A 20 1.63 -2.69 -10.72
CA HIS A 20 1.54 -4.10 -11.08
C HIS A 20 1.48 -4.32 -12.59
N ASP A 21 0.63 -3.59 -13.30
CA ASP A 21 0.47 -3.70 -14.75
C ASP A 21 1.77 -3.33 -15.48
N GLU A 22 2.46 -2.26 -15.06
CA GLU A 22 3.77 -1.90 -15.60
C GLU A 22 4.85 -2.94 -15.27
N ALA A 23 4.81 -3.56 -14.09
CA ALA A 23 5.73 -4.65 -13.76
C ALA A 23 5.52 -5.87 -14.66
N VAL A 24 4.27 -6.31 -14.86
CA VAL A 24 3.94 -7.43 -15.74
C VAL A 24 4.33 -7.13 -17.19
N LYS A 25 4.11 -5.89 -17.65
CA LYS A 25 4.51 -5.46 -19.01
C LYS A 25 6.03 -5.50 -19.22
N ASN A 26 6.81 -5.07 -18.23
CA ASN A 26 8.27 -4.98 -18.38
C ASN A 26 9.00 -6.30 -18.07
N PHE A 27 8.45 -7.14 -17.20
CA PHE A 27 9.14 -8.33 -16.68
C PHE A 27 8.40 -9.65 -16.97
N GLY A 28 7.20 -9.60 -17.56
CA GLY A 28 6.34 -10.75 -17.78
C GLY A 28 5.55 -11.17 -16.54
N GLY A 29 4.52 -11.98 -16.73
CA GLY A 29 3.65 -12.47 -15.66
C GLY A 29 2.20 -12.69 -16.11
N LEU A 30 1.38 -13.22 -15.20
CA LEU A 30 -0.07 -13.26 -15.41
C LEU A 30 -0.65 -11.87 -15.17
N HIS A 31 -1.59 -11.46 -16.02
CA HIS A 31 -2.28 -10.19 -15.90
C HIS A 31 -3.51 -10.32 -14.98
N GLY A 32 -3.93 -9.18 -14.44
CA GLY A 32 -5.14 -9.08 -13.63
C GLY A 32 -4.92 -9.37 -12.16
N ILE A 33 -5.98 -9.17 -11.36
CA ILE A 33 -5.94 -9.29 -9.91
C ILE A 33 -6.55 -10.62 -9.50
N ARG A 34 -5.87 -11.34 -8.60
CA ARG A 34 -6.33 -12.64 -8.08
C ARG A 34 -7.64 -12.52 -7.31
N ASP A 35 -7.73 -11.49 -6.45
CA ASP A 35 -8.88 -11.21 -5.60
C ASP A 35 -8.86 -9.73 -5.20
N GLU A 36 -9.92 -9.00 -5.58
CA GLU A 36 -10.04 -7.56 -5.33
C GLU A 36 -10.19 -7.22 -3.84
N ALA A 37 -10.87 -8.06 -3.06
CA ALA A 37 -11.05 -7.84 -1.63
C ALA A 37 -9.73 -8.04 -0.88
N LEU A 38 -8.92 -9.03 -1.27
CA LEU A 38 -7.59 -9.21 -0.70
C LEU A 38 -6.63 -8.07 -1.06
N LEU A 39 -6.65 -7.59 -2.31
CA LEU A 39 -5.85 -6.42 -2.72
C LEU A 39 -6.24 -5.19 -1.88
N THR A 40 -7.54 -4.91 -1.80
CA THR A 40 -8.09 -3.79 -1.05
C THR A 40 -7.70 -3.87 0.43
N SER A 41 -7.81 -5.04 1.05
CA SER A 41 -7.42 -5.25 2.45
C SER A 41 -5.93 -5.01 2.68
N ALA A 42 -5.06 -5.49 1.78
CA ALA A 42 -3.62 -5.31 1.92
C ALA A 42 -3.22 -3.83 1.84
N ILE A 43 -3.82 -3.08 0.92
CA ILE A 43 -3.54 -1.65 0.72
C ILE A 43 -4.02 -0.80 1.90
N PHE A 44 -5.19 -1.11 2.47
CA PHE A 44 -5.72 -0.34 3.60
C PHE A 44 -5.11 -0.70 4.96
N ALA A 45 -4.46 -1.86 5.12
CA ALA A 45 -3.88 -2.24 6.40
C ALA A 45 -2.81 -1.23 6.91
N PRO A 46 -1.83 -0.78 6.09
CA PRO A 46 -0.88 0.27 6.47
C PRO A 46 -1.52 1.64 6.73
N GLN A 47 -2.73 1.87 6.22
CA GLN A 47 -3.48 3.14 6.35
C GLN A 47 -4.44 3.13 7.53
N SER A 48 -4.64 1.96 8.15
CA SER A 48 -5.58 1.79 9.24
C SER A 48 -5.11 2.54 10.49
N SER A 49 -6.06 3.01 11.29
CA SER A 49 -5.78 3.72 12.54
C SER A 49 -6.51 3.07 13.71
N PHE A 50 -5.92 3.19 14.89
CA PHE A 50 -6.53 2.77 16.15
C PHE A 50 -6.57 3.97 17.10
N GLY A 51 -7.77 4.33 17.56
CA GLY A 51 -7.96 5.54 18.35
C GLY A 51 -7.60 6.84 17.62
N GLY A 52 -7.69 6.85 16.28
CA GLY A 52 -7.37 8.00 15.44
C GLY A 52 -5.88 8.24 15.23
N LYS A 53 -5.02 7.28 15.57
CA LYS A 53 -3.58 7.32 15.34
C LYS A 53 -3.11 6.10 14.56
N SER A 54 -2.05 6.27 13.78
CA SER A 54 -1.36 5.15 13.16
C SER A 54 -0.87 4.16 14.23
N PRO A 55 -1.02 2.84 14.03
CA PRO A 55 -0.44 1.83 14.91
C PRO A 55 1.08 1.68 14.72
N TYR A 56 1.65 2.29 13.68
CA TYR A 56 3.07 2.20 13.32
C TYR A 56 3.88 3.34 13.95
N ILE A 57 5.13 3.06 14.35
CA ILE A 57 5.96 4.00 15.12
C ILE A 57 6.63 5.02 14.19
N ASP A 58 7.04 4.58 13.00
CA ASP A 58 7.67 5.45 12.00
C ASP A 58 7.27 5.09 10.56
N LEU A 59 7.82 5.84 9.60
CA LEU A 59 7.55 5.63 8.18
C LEU A 59 8.13 4.31 7.64
N ILE A 60 9.18 3.79 8.26
CA ILE A 60 9.79 2.52 7.85
C ILE A 60 8.85 1.38 8.20
N ASP A 61 8.21 1.43 9.36
CA ASP A 61 7.17 0.47 9.75
C ASP A 61 5.98 0.47 8.77
N ILE A 62 5.50 1.66 8.36
CA ILE A 62 4.45 1.78 7.35
C ILE A 62 4.89 1.21 6.01
N ALA A 63 6.11 1.53 5.57
CA ALA A 63 6.66 1.02 4.32
C ALA A 63 6.81 -0.51 4.35
N ALA A 64 7.24 -1.07 5.49
CA ALA A 64 7.35 -2.50 5.70
C ALA A 64 5.99 -3.19 5.66
N ALA A 65 4.91 -2.52 6.07
CA ALA A 65 3.55 -3.07 5.98
C ALA A 65 3.01 -3.14 4.54
N TYR A 66 3.61 -2.43 3.58
CA TYR A 66 3.30 -2.54 2.14
C TYR A 66 4.11 -3.64 1.43
N LEU A 67 5.14 -4.20 2.07
CA LEU A 67 6.04 -5.23 1.51
C LEU A 67 5.55 -6.65 1.86
#